data_AF-A0A9P5SRN7-F1
#
_entry.id   AF-A0A9P5SRN7-F1
#
_cell.length_a   1.000
_cell.length_b   1.000
_cell.length_c   1.000
_cell.angle_alpha   90.00
_cell.angle_beta   90.00
_cell.angle_gamma   90.00
#
_symmetry.space_group_name_H-M   'P 1'
#
loop_
_entity.id
_entity.type
_entity.pdbx_description
1 polymer ?
#
loop_
_entity_poly.entity_id
_entity_poly.type
_entity_poly.pdbx_seq_one_letter_code
_entity_poly.pdbx_strand_id
1 'polypeptide(L)'
;MIEVDVFWSFSFGALFAACSAGALKKEEKFWNTPSFVYSLVFLSLIFAPSGLYLLWDNPGWESMYVLGDKNEIHAILPTVFAFTNVLLGIIGYYVTYQKIRQHRNDPQLPTSIHKYWIHAYTCFCAILGLGYNRFMYPSDYVAWRAGVVYPLTAFFTSRILFTLLAMGVVLLPAAYIPCYIWLKDTLTASGDKSRLFFACLKYILQGVALIITGFSGYQVANHKNDPSLSTTENLANLFDNGNILSRESRWSPLLGFFVAEIAVMFLVSLPIFVIPSVPATKKSLKTQ
;
A
#
# COMPACT_ATOMS: atom_id res chain seq x y z
N MET A 1 1.64 -11.51 -5.01
CA MET A 1 0.93 -10.27 -5.35
C MET A 1 -0.56 -10.42 -5.06
N ILE A 2 -1.16 -11.59 -5.33
CA ILE A 2 -2.53 -11.91 -4.85
C ILE A 2 -2.71 -11.58 -3.35
N GLU A 3 -1.70 -11.85 -2.53
CA GLU A 3 -1.73 -11.59 -1.09
C GLU A 3 -1.69 -10.11 -0.72
N VAL A 4 -1.21 -9.24 -1.63
CA VAL A 4 -1.07 -7.80 -1.40
C VAL A 4 -2.26 -7.01 -1.91
N ASP A 5 -2.95 -7.51 -2.94
CA ASP A 5 -4.05 -6.81 -3.60
C ASP A 5 -5.27 -6.60 -2.69
N VAL A 6 -5.46 -7.50 -1.72
CA VAL A 6 -6.49 -7.36 -0.67
C VAL A 6 -6.28 -6.09 0.17
N PHE A 7 -5.03 -5.79 0.53
CA PHE A 7 -4.67 -4.57 1.25
C PHE A 7 -4.74 -3.35 0.36
N TRP A 8 -4.32 -3.50 -0.90
CA TRP A 8 -4.35 -2.42 -1.87
C TRP A 8 -5.78 -1.97 -2.21
N SER A 9 -6.68 -2.93 -2.42
CA SER A 9 -8.11 -2.71 -2.62
C SER A 9 -8.74 -1.97 -1.44
N PHE A 10 -8.50 -2.48 -0.22
CA PHE A 10 -8.96 -1.83 1.00
C PHE A 10 -8.45 -0.39 1.08
N SER A 11 -7.16 -0.18 0.79
CA SER A 11 -6.54 1.15 0.78
C SER A 11 -7.20 2.08 -0.22
N PHE A 12 -7.51 1.64 -1.45
CA PHE A 12 -8.20 2.49 -2.44
C PHE A 12 -9.56 2.93 -1.93
N GLY A 13 -10.37 2.00 -1.42
CA GLY A 13 -11.68 2.33 -0.86
C GLY A 13 -11.58 3.32 0.29
N ALA A 14 -10.68 3.06 1.25
CA ALA A 14 -10.44 3.94 2.38
C ALA A 14 -9.90 5.31 1.96
N LEU A 15 -9.01 5.37 0.98
CA LEU A 15 -8.44 6.61 0.45
C LEU A 15 -9.51 7.46 -0.24
N PHE A 16 -10.33 6.86 -1.11
CA PHE A 16 -11.41 7.58 -1.80
C PHE A 16 -12.44 8.13 -0.82
N ALA A 17 -12.80 7.38 0.22
CA ALA A 17 -13.65 7.88 1.30
C ALA A 17 -12.97 9.03 2.06
N ALA A 18 -11.70 8.89 2.45
CA ALA A 18 -10.96 9.92 3.19
C ALA A 18 -10.81 11.22 2.37
N CYS A 19 -10.48 11.12 1.08
CA CYS A 19 -10.37 12.28 0.19
C CYS A 19 -11.72 12.96 -0.05
N SER A 20 -12.83 12.23 -0.03
CA SER A 20 -14.19 12.77 -0.19
C SER A 20 -14.90 13.11 1.13
N ALA A 21 -14.15 13.16 2.24
CA ALA A 21 -14.71 13.34 3.57
C ALA A 21 -15.52 14.63 3.71
N GLY A 22 -15.13 15.73 3.05
CA GLY A 22 -15.87 16.99 3.05
C GLY A 22 -17.31 16.86 2.56
N ALA A 23 -17.54 16.12 1.47
CA ALA A 23 -18.87 15.82 0.94
C ALA A 23 -19.61 14.78 1.79
N LEU A 24 -18.91 13.74 2.24
CA LEU A 24 -19.47 12.62 3.01
C LEU A 24 -20.07 13.01 4.36
N LYS A 25 -19.62 14.11 4.96
CA LYS A 25 -20.25 14.65 6.18
C LYS A 25 -21.70 15.08 5.97
N LYS A 26 -22.06 15.47 4.75
CA LYS A 26 -23.39 15.97 4.42
C LYS A 26 -24.29 14.89 3.84
N GLU A 27 -23.71 13.82 3.29
CA GLU A 27 -24.46 12.74 2.67
C GLU A 27 -25.18 11.87 3.70
N GLU A 28 -26.46 11.58 3.48
CA GLU A 28 -27.26 10.76 4.40
C GLU A 28 -27.21 9.28 4.03
N LYS A 29 -27.15 8.98 2.72
CA LYS A 29 -27.29 7.62 2.21
C LYS A 29 -25.98 7.12 1.63
N PHE A 30 -25.44 6.07 2.25
CA PHE A 30 -24.20 5.42 1.82
C PHE A 30 -24.19 5.06 0.33
N TRP A 31 -25.18 4.27 -0.11
CA TRP A 31 -25.25 3.70 -1.47
C TRP A 31 -25.36 4.74 -2.59
N ASN A 32 -25.83 5.94 -2.28
CA ASN A 32 -26.03 7.01 -3.27
C ASN A 32 -24.85 7.98 -3.32
N THR A 33 -23.80 7.74 -2.55
CA THR A 33 -22.65 8.62 -2.53
C THR A 33 -21.90 8.55 -3.88
N PRO A 34 -21.69 9.68 -4.58
CA PRO A 34 -20.95 9.68 -5.85
C PRO A 34 -19.54 9.09 -5.74
N SER A 35 -18.79 9.38 -4.67
CA SER A 35 -17.45 8.81 -4.48
C SER A 35 -17.47 7.31 -4.17
N PHE A 36 -18.54 6.78 -3.56
CA PHE A 36 -18.71 5.34 -3.37
C PHE A 36 -18.99 4.65 -4.71
N VAL A 37 -19.92 5.19 -5.51
CA VAL A 37 -20.22 4.67 -6.85
C VAL A 37 -18.98 4.70 -7.73
N TYR A 38 -18.20 5.78 -7.69
CA TYR A 38 -16.92 5.85 -8.38
C TYR A 38 -15.96 4.75 -7.89
N SER A 39 -15.83 4.58 -6.58
CA SER A 39 -14.97 3.54 -5.99
C SER A 39 -15.36 2.15 -6.50
N LEU A 40 -16.64 1.83 -6.53
CA LEU A 40 -17.16 0.55 -7.03
C LEU A 40 -16.83 0.35 -8.51
N VAL A 41 -17.04 1.37 -9.34
CA VAL A 41 -16.75 1.33 -10.78
C VAL A 41 -15.24 1.19 -11.03
N PHE A 42 -14.42 1.96 -10.33
CA PHE A 42 -12.95 1.86 -10.39
C PHE A 42 -12.47 0.45 -10.02
N LEU A 43 -12.94 -0.09 -8.89
CA LEU A 43 -12.55 -1.42 -8.43
C LEU A 43 -12.98 -2.52 -9.41
N SER A 44 -14.22 -2.44 -9.92
CA SER A 44 -14.82 -3.49 -10.75
C SER A 44 -14.36 -3.46 -12.20
N LEU A 45 -14.08 -2.27 -12.75
CA LEU A 45 -13.76 -2.10 -14.18
C LEU A 45 -12.28 -1.87 -14.46
N ILE A 46 -11.50 -1.42 -13.48
CA ILE A 46 -10.08 -1.10 -13.68
C ILE A 46 -9.22 -2.01 -12.81
N PHE A 47 -9.35 -1.91 -11.48
CA PHE A 47 -8.41 -2.55 -10.55
C PHE A 47 -8.48 -4.09 -10.60
N ALA A 48 -9.67 -4.67 -10.38
CA ALA A 48 -9.81 -6.13 -10.38
C ALA A 48 -9.52 -6.76 -11.75
N PRO A 49 -9.98 -6.19 -12.90
CA PRO A 49 -9.58 -6.69 -14.21
C PRO A 49 -8.07 -6.61 -14.49
N SER A 50 -7.38 -5.55 -14.02
CA SER A 50 -5.92 -5.48 -14.18
C SER A 50 -5.20 -6.57 -13.39
N GLY A 51 -5.61 -6.82 -12.14
CA GLY A 51 -5.05 -7.91 -11.33
C GLY A 51 -5.34 -9.29 -11.95
N LEU A 52 -6.53 -9.50 -12.49
CA LEU A 52 -6.89 -10.72 -13.20
C LEU A 52 -6.00 -10.96 -14.42
N TYR A 53 -5.72 -9.91 -15.19
CA TYR A 53 -4.79 -10.01 -16.31
C TYR A 53 -3.39 -10.41 -15.82
N LEU A 54 -2.86 -9.76 -14.78
CA LEU A 54 -1.55 -10.09 -14.23
C LEU A 54 -1.48 -11.54 -13.76
N LEU A 55 -2.52 -12.00 -13.06
CA LEU A 55 -2.64 -13.38 -12.60
C LEU A 55 -2.66 -14.39 -13.75
N TRP A 56 -3.36 -14.06 -14.84
CA TRP A 56 -3.52 -14.98 -15.96
C TRP A 56 -2.32 -15.02 -16.90
N ASP A 57 -1.64 -13.88 -17.06
CA ASP A 57 -0.49 -13.73 -17.95
C ASP A 57 0.83 -14.08 -17.26
N ASN A 58 0.94 -13.82 -15.95
CA ASN A 58 2.17 -14.01 -15.16
C ASN A 58 1.86 -14.71 -13.81
N PRO A 59 1.30 -15.93 -13.82
CA PRO A 59 0.80 -16.61 -12.61
C PRO A 59 1.87 -16.87 -11.53
N GLY A 60 3.07 -17.26 -11.96
CA GLY A 60 4.20 -17.43 -11.05
C GLY A 60 4.56 -16.12 -10.36
N TRP A 61 4.71 -15.03 -11.11
CA TRP A 61 5.02 -13.72 -10.54
C TRP A 61 3.90 -13.19 -9.63
N GLU A 62 2.66 -13.28 -10.10
CA GLU A 62 1.48 -12.76 -9.38
C GLU A 62 1.26 -13.51 -8.06
N SER A 63 1.69 -14.76 -7.95
CA SER A 63 1.63 -15.53 -6.71
C SER A 63 2.90 -15.47 -5.87
N MET A 64 3.85 -14.58 -6.18
CA MET A 64 5.19 -14.59 -5.55
C MET A 64 5.87 -15.96 -5.61
N TYR A 65 5.65 -16.68 -6.72
CA TYR A 65 6.13 -18.03 -7.01
C TYR A 65 5.72 -19.08 -5.97
N VAL A 66 4.61 -18.83 -5.28
CA VAL A 66 3.96 -19.80 -4.38
C VAL A 66 3.08 -20.75 -5.18
N LEU A 67 2.39 -20.23 -6.20
CA LEU A 67 1.60 -21.03 -7.12
C LEU A 67 2.44 -21.34 -8.36
N GLY A 68 2.15 -22.48 -8.98
CA GLY A 68 2.83 -22.91 -10.19
C GLY A 68 2.40 -22.15 -11.43
N ASP A 69 2.59 -22.80 -12.57
CA ASP A 69 2.21 -22.24 -13.85
C ASP A 69 0.70 -22.20 -14.04
N LYS A 70 0.28 -21.53 -15.11
CA LYS A 70 -1.14 -21.35 -15.48
C LYS A 70 -1.96 -22.63 -15.46
N ASN A 71 -1.35 -23.76 -15.85
CA ASN A 71 -2.01 -25.06 -15.92
C ASN A 71 -2.30 -25.67 -14.53
N GLU A 72 -1.65 -25.15 -13.48
CA GLU A 72 -1.83 -25.60 -12.10
C GLU A 72 -2.85 -24.73 -11.34
N ILE A 73 -3.21 -23.56 -11.88
CA ILE A 73 -4.15 -22.64 -11.23
C ILE A 73 -5.58 -23.00 -11.62
N HIS A 74 -6.36 -23.46 -10.63
CA HIS A 74 -7.79 -23.68 -10.80
C HIS A 74 -8.56 -22.36 -10.96
N ALA A 75 -9.55 -22.32 -11.85
CA ALA A 75 -10.33 -21.12 -12.19
C ALA A 75 -11.07 -20.47 -11.00
N ILE A 76 -11.24 -21.19 -9.90
CA ILE A 76 -11.81 -20.63 -8.66
C ILE A 76 -10.92 -19.56 -8.05
N LEU A 77 -9.60 -19.67 -8.20
CA LEU A 77 -8.65 -18.71 -7.64
C LEU A 77 -8.82 -17.31 -8.25
N PRO A 78 -8.75 -17.11 -9.60
CA PRO A 78 -8.99 -15.80 -10.19
C PRO A 78 -10.40 -15.28 -9.88
N THR A 79 -11.41 -16.17 -9.79
CA THR A 79 -12.78 -15.77 -9.43
C THR A 79 -12.86 -15.19 -8.02
N VAL A 80 -12.29 -15.90 -7.03
CA VAL A 80 -12.23 -15.43 -5.64
C VAL A 80 -11.40 -14.16 -5.55
N PHE A 81 -10.25 -14.11 -6.23
CA PHE A 81 -9.39 -12.94 -6.28
C PHE A 81 -10.11 -11.68 -6.79
N ALA A 82 -10.83 -11.77 -7.90
CA ALA A 82 -11.58 -10.63 -8.43
C ALA A 82 -12.68 -10.18 -7.46
N PHE A 83 -13.41 -11.14 -6.89
CA PHE A 83 -14.46 -10.87 -5.92
C PHE A 83 -13.92 -10.21 -4.65
N THR A 84 -12.84 -10.74 -4.06
CA THR A 84 -12.29 -10.24 -2.81
C THR A 84 -11.71 -8.85 -2.95
N ASN A 85 -11.09 -8.53 -4.08
CA ASN A 85 -10.59 -7.18 -4.35
C ASN A 85 -11.72 -6.14 -4.34
N VAL A 86 -12.82 -6.39 -5.06
CA VAL A 86 -13.96 -5.47 -5.05
C VAL A 86 -14.58 -5.39 -3.64
N LEU A 87 -14.79 -6.53 -2.99
CA LEU A 87 -15.38 -6.59 -1.65
C LEU A 87 -14.56 -5.83 -0.61
N LEU A 88 -13.24 -6.02 -0.60
CA LEU A 88 -12.36 -5.37 0.38
C LEU A 88 -12.24 -3.88 0.14
N GLY A 89 -12.28 -3.42 -1.12
CA GLY A 89 -12.39 -2.00 -1.41
C GLY A 89 -13.71 -1.39 -0.92
N ILE A 90 -14.83 -2.10 -1.07
CA ILE A 90 -16.12 -1.69 -0.47
C ILE A 90 -15.99 -1.61 1.06
N ILE A 91 -15.38 -2.59 1.71
CA ILE A 91 -15.17 -2.62 3.16
C ILE A 91 -14.29 -1.45 3.61
N GLY A 92 -13.16 -1.20 2.93
CA GLY A 92 -12.26 -0.09 3.25
C GLY A 92 -12.94 1.27 3.13
N TYR A 93 -13.75 1.45 2.09
CA TYR A 93 -14.58 2.64 1.92
C TYR A 93 -15.60 2.75 3.05
N TYR A 94 -16.35 1.70 3.35
CA TYR A 94 -17.42 1.69 4.36
C TYR A 94 -16.89 1.98 5.77
N VAL A 95 -15.78 1.34 6.16
CA VAL A 95 -15.13 1.57 7.47
C VAL A 95 -14.75 3.04 7.62
N THR A 96 -14.16 3.62 6.57
CA THR A 96 -13.73 5.02 6.58
C THR A 96 -14.93 5.97 6.56
N TYR A 97 -15.95 5.67 5.76
CA TYR A 97 -17.24 6.37 5.73
C TYR A 97 -17.88 6.42 7.12
N GLN A 98 -18.04 5.28 7.80
CA GLN A 98 -18.64 5.24 9.14
C GLN A 98 -17.90 6.16 10.11
N LYS A 99 -16.56 6.19 10.04
CA LYS A 99 -15.73 7.04 10.89
C LYS A 99 -15.90 8.51 10.56
N ILE A 100 -16.00 8.88 9.29
CA ILE A 100 -16.33 10.25 8.88
C ILE A 100 -17.71 10.65 9.41
N ARG A 101 -18.70 9.76 9.32
CA ARG A 101 -20.08 10.02 9.80
C ARG A 101 -20.17 10.21 11.31
N GLN A 102 -19.33 9.53 12.09
CA GLN A 102 -19.23 9.73 13.55
C GLN A 102 -18.84 11.17 13.92
N HIS A 103 -18.10 11.85 13.03
CA HIS A 103 -17.61 13.22 13.21
C HIS A 103 -18.35 14.24 12.34
N ARG A 104 -19.58 13.94 11.90
CA ARG A 104 -20.35 14.81 10.99
C ARG A 104 -20.62 16.21 11.55
N ASN A 105 -20.78 16.31 12.88
CA ASN A 105 -21.08 17.56 13.57
C ASN A 105 -19.82 18.31 14.00
N ASP A 106 -18.64 17.70 13.89
CA ASP A 106 -17.41 18.33 14.34
C ASP A 106 -17.04 19.48 13.40
N PRO A 107 -16.59 20.63 13.90
CA PRO A 107 -16.20 21.75 13.05
C PRO A 107 -15.09 21.39 12.06
N GLN A 108 -14.22 20.45 12.42
CA GLN A 108 -13.10 19.99 11.61
C GLN A 108 -13.07 18.47 11.58
N LEU A 109 -12.76 17.90 10.42
CA LEU A 109 -12.60 16.46 10.30
C LEU A 109 -11.32 16.01 11.01
N PRO A 110 -11.36 14.89 11.76
CA PRO A 110 -10.16 14.34 12.33
C PRO A 110 -9.30 13.75 11.21
N THR A 111 -8.02 14.16 11.15
CA THR A 111 -7.04 13.61 10.20
C THR A 111 -6.74 12.13 10.46
N SER A 112 -7.23 11.58 11.59
CA SER A 112 -7.12 10.17 11.93
C SER A 112 -7.87 9.23 11.00
N ILE A 113 -8.79 9.74 10.15
CA ILE A 113 -9.43 8.93 9.10
C ILE A 113 -8.42 8.41 8.07
N HIS A 114 -7.27 9.09 7.88
CA HIS A 114 -6.26 8.66 6.91
C HIS A 114 -5.47 7.43 7.38
N LYS A 115 -5.55 7.05 8.67
CA LYS A 115 -4.84 5.87 9.19
C LYS A 115 -5.26 4.57 8.49
N TYR A 116 -6.50 4.47 8.02
CA TYR A 116 -7.05 3.22 7.46
C TYR A 116 -6.36 2.86 6.15
N TRP A 117 -6.24 3.81 5.22
CA TRP A 117 -5.53 3.55 3.96
C TRP A 117 -4.01 3.50 4.16
N ILE A 118 -3.45 4.30 5.08
CA ILE A 118 -2.00 4.29 5.33
C ILE A 118 -1.56 2.94 5.89
N HIS A 119 -2.21 2.45 6.94
CA HIS A 119 -1.82 1.17 7.54
C HIS A 119 -1.99 0.01 6.55
N ALA A 120 -3.04 0.04 5.72
CA ALA A 120 -3.23 -0.97 4.68
C ALA A 120 -2.13 -0.87 3.59
N TYR A 121 -1.72 0.33 3.17
CA TYR A 121 -0.54 0.49 2.30
C TYR A 121 0.76 0.05 2.96
N THR A 122 0.98 0.31 4.25
CA THR A 122 2.16 -0.20 4.96
C THR A 122 2.17 -1.73 4.98
N CYS A 123 1.03 -2.39 5.21
CA CYS A 123 0.93 -3.85 5.11
C CYS A 123 1.27 -4.35 3.70
N PHE A 124 0.76 -3.67 2.67
CA PHE A 124 1.11 -3.94 1.27
C PHE A 124 2.63 -3.80 1.03
N CYS A 125 3.24 -2.69 1.45
CA CYS A 125 4.68 -2.45 1.33
C CYS A 125 5.51 -3.47 2.12
N ALA A 126 5.01 -3.94 3.28
CA ALA A 126 5.66 -4.96 4.06
C ALA A 126 5.73 -6.28 3.31
N ILE A 127 4.63 -6.74 2.71
CA ILE A 127 4.62 -7.99 1.96
C ILE A 127 5.52 -7.88 0.72
N LEU A 128 5.42 -6.77 -0.04
CA LEU A 128 6.26 -6.56 -1.22
C LEU A 128 7.73 -6.42 -0.88
N GLY A 129 8.05 -5.59 0.10
CA GLY A 129 9.41 -5.23 0.43
C GLY A 129 10.14 -6.33 1.18
N LEU A 130 9.47 -7.05 2.08
CA LEU A 130 10.06 -8.25 2.69
C LEU A 130 10.19 -9.39 1.64
N GLY A 131 9.29 -9.41 0.65
CA GLY A 131 9.30 -10.33 -0.49
C GLY A 131 10.05 -9.85 -1.72
N TYR A 132 10.88 -8.80 -1.63
CA TYR A 132 11.38 -8.08 -2.82
C TYR A 132 12.13 -8.96 -3.82
N ASN A 133 12.82 -10.01 -3.35
CA ASN A 133 13.53 -10.94 -4.24
C ASN A 133 12.60 -11.71 -5.17
N ARG A 134 11.38 -12.03 -4.71
CA ARG A 134 10.34 -12.65 -5.53
C ARG A 134 9.70 -11.61 -6.43
N PHE A 135 9.32 -10.46 -5.86
CA PHE A 135 8.70 -9.37 -6.63
C PHE A 135 9.58 -8.88 -7.80
N MET A 136 10.89 -8.73 -7.58
CA MET A 136 11.84 -8.28 -8.59
C MET A 136 12.44 -9.41 -9.43
N TYR A 137 11.85 -10.61 -9.41
CA TYR A 137 12.31 -11.70 -10.26
C TYR A 137 11.83 -11.49 -11.70
N PRO A 138 12.74 -11.48 -12.71
CA PRO A 138 12.40 -11.05 -14.06
C PRO A 138 11.89 -12.17 -14.98
N SER A 139 11.85 -13.42 -14.50
CA SER A 139 11.60 -14.62 -15.32
C SER A 139 10.38 -15.41 -14.84
N ASP A 140 10.14 -16.58 -15.44
CA ASP A 140 8.99 -17.44 -15.15
C ASP A 140 9.16 -18.34 -13.90
N TYR A 141 8.09 -19.09 -13.60
CA TYR A 141 8.06 -20.01 -12.46
C TYR A 141 9.07 -21.16 -12.59
N VAL A 142 9.28 -21.67 -13.80
CA VAL A 142 10.20 -22.78 -14.06
C VAL A 142 11.63 -22.37 -13.73
N ALA A 143 12.07 -21.20 -14.21
CA ALA A 143 13.38 -20.65 -13.89
C ALA A 143 13.55 -20.39 -12.39
N TRP A 144 12.51 -19.86 -11.73
CA TRP A 144 12.52 -19.66 -10.28
C TRP A 144 12.71 -20.98 -9.52
N ARG A 145 11.96 -22.03 -9.88
CA ARG A 145 12.06 -23.36 -9.27
C ARG A 145 13.38 -24.06 -9.54
N ALA A 146 13.99 -23.80 -10.69
CA ALA A 146 15.33 -24.28 -11.02
C ALA A 146 16.44 -23.53 -10.26
N GLY A 147 16.11 -22.51 -9.48
CA GLY A 147 17.07 -21.73 -8.68
C GLY A 147 17.93 -20.79 -9.52
N VAL A 148 17.48 -20.41 -10.71
CA VAL A 148 18.22 -19.49 -11.58
C VAL A 148 18.23 -18.10 -10.95
N VAL A 149 19.41 -17.55 -10.71
CA VAL A 149 19.59 -16.24 -10.09
C VAL A 149 19.84 -15.18 -11.16
N TYR A 150 19.07 -14.09 -11.09
CA TYR A 150 19.24 -12.91 -11.96
C TYR A 150 19.68 -11.69 -11.16
N PRO A 151 20.46 -10.76 -11.75
CA PRO A 151 20.72 -9.47 -11.13
C PRO A 151 19.43 -8.67 -10.98
N LEU A 152 19.30 -7.86 -9.91
CA LEU A 152 18.11 -7.02 -9.67
C LEU A 152 17.79 -6.09 -10.86
N THR A 153 18.83 -5.64 -11.56
CA THR A 153 18.70 -4.76 -12.72
C THR A 153 17.93 -5.39 -13.88
N ALA A 154 17.91 -6.72 -13.98
CA ALA A 154 17.18 -7.43 -15.04
C ALA A 154 15.66 -7.17 -14.95
N PHE A 155 15.13 -6.92 -13.75
CA PHE A 155 13.72 -6.55 -13.58
C PHE A 155 13.33 -5.30 -14.37
N PHE A 156 14.22 -4.32 -14.48
CA PHE A 156 13.94 -3.04 -15.15
C PHE A 156 13.84 -3.13 -16.68
N THR A 157 14.16 -4.29 -17.24
CA THR A 157 13.99 -4.59 -18.66
C THR A 157 13.04 -5.77 -18.89
N SER A 158 12.41 -6.26 -17.82
CA SER A 158 11.53 -7.43 -17.87
C SER A 158 10.16 -7.08 -18.44
N ARG A 159 9.52 -8.09 -19.05
CA ARG A 159 8.12 -8.01 -19.51
C ARG A 159 7.16 -7.61 -18.38
N ILE A 160 7.43 -8.09 -17.17
CA ILE A 160 6.61 -7.82 -15.98
C ILE A 160 6.59 -6.31 -15.69
N LEU A 161 7.75 -5.65 -15.64
CA LEU A 161 7.78 -4.20 -15.41
C LEU A 161 7.02 -3.43 -16.49
N PHE A 162 7.23 -3.76 -17.77
CA PHE A 162 6.52 -3.08 -18.86
C PHE A 162 5.00 -3.28 -18.77
N THR A 163 4.55 -4.45 -18.31
CA THR A 163 3.13 -4.74 -18.06
C THR A 163 2.60 -3.85 -16.94
N LEU A 164 3.34 -3.73 -15.83
CA LEU A 164 2.96 -2.84 -14.71
C LEU A 164 2.92 -1.37 -15.13
N LEU A 165 3.88 -0.91 -15.93
CA LEU A 165 3.90 0.46 -16.46
C LEU A 165 2.70 0.71 -17.37
N ALA A 166 2.40 -0.21 -18.29
CA ALA A 166 1.26 -0.10 -19.19
C ALA A 166 -0.07 -0.03 -18.42
N MET A 167 -0.25 -0.86 -17.38
CA MET A 167 -1.42 -0.79 -16.51
C MET A 167 -1.45 0.49 -15.66
N GLY A 168 -0.29 0.93 -15.19
CA GLY A 168 -0.12 2.16 -14.41
C GLY A 168 -0.60 3.40 -15.17
N VAL A 169 -0.45 3.44 -16.50
CA VAL A 169 -0.96 4.53 -17.35
C VAL A 169 -2.48 4.71 -17.23
N VAL A 170 -3.23 3.63 -17.00
CA VAL A 170 -4.70 3.69 -16.84
C VAL A 170 -5.07 3.81 -15.36
N LEU A 171 -4.44 3.00 -14.51
CA LEU A 171 -4.78 2.90 -13.09
C LEU A 171 -4.44 4.19 -12.33
N LEU A 172 -3.26 4.77 -12.55
CA LEU A 172 -2.81 5.93 -11.78
C LEU A 172 -3.69 7.16 -12.03
N PRO A 173 -4.02 7.58 -13.28
CA PRO A 173 -4.95 8.69 -13.48
C PRO A 173 -6.33 8.44 -12.86
N ALA A 174 -6.86 7.22 -13.02
CA ALA A 174 -8.15 6.84 -12.46
C ALA A 174 -8.17 6.86 -10.93
N ALA A 175 -7.04 6.63 -10.26
CA ALA A 175 -6.93 6.76 -8.82
C ALA A 175 -6.63 8.21 -8.37
N TYR A 176 -5.75 8.92 -9.05
CA TYR A 176 -5.19 10.19 -8.54
C TYR A 176 -6.08 11.39 -8.85
N ILE A 177 -6.74 11.43 -10.00
CA ILE A 177 -7.59 12.56 -10.39
C ILE A 177 -8.75 12.76 -9.40
N PRO A 178 -9.54 11.72 -9.03
CA PRO A 178 -10.61 11.88 -8.05
C PRO A 178 -10.08 12.27 -6.67
N CYS A 179 -8.97 11.67 -6.22
CA CYS A 179 -8.32 12.02 -4.97
C CYS A 179 -7.95 13.51 -4.94
N TYR A 180 -7.36 14.03 -6.01
CA TYR A 180 -7.02 15.45 -6.13
C TYR A 180 -8.27 16.35 -6.07
N ILE A 181 -9.30 16.03 -6.85
CA ILE A 181 -10.55 16.81 -6.92
C ILE A 181 -11.24 16.84 -5.55
N TRP A 182 -11.45 15.68 -4.93
CA TRP A 182 -12.19 15.59 -3.67
C TRP A 182 -11.40 16.15 -2.48
N LEU A 183 -10.08 15.96 -2.47
CA LEU A 183 -9.25 16.44 -1.37
C LEU A 183 -9.18 17.97 -1.37
N LYS A 184 -9.26 18.63 -2.54
CA LYS A 184 -9.39 20.10 -2.65
C LYS A 184 -10.65 20.61 -1.93
N ASP A 185 -11.76 19.91 -2.05
CA ASP A 185 -13.03 20.28 -1.39
C ASP A 185 -13.06 19.89 0.09
N THR A 186 -12.19 18.96 0.51
CA THR A 186 -12.06 18.53 1.90
C THR A 186 -11.10 19.42 2.70
N LEU A 187 -10.01 19.90 2.11
CA LEU A 187 -9.01 20.76 2.75
C LEU A 187 -9.40 22.24 2.63
N THR A 188 -10.33 22.68 3.47
CA THR A 188 -10.92 24.03 3.38
C THR A 188 -10.30 25.07 4.30
N ALA A 189 -9.55 24.69 5.33
CA ALA A 189 -8.98 25.62 6.30
C ALA A 189 -7.46 25.78 6.14
N SER A 190 -6.96 26.95 6.55
CA SER A 190 -5.52 27.21 6.62
C SER A 190 -4.86 26.21 7.57
N GLY A 191 -3.80 25.56 7.09
CA GLY A 191 -3.04 24.56 7.86
C GLY A 191 -3.55 23.12 7.75
N ASP A 192 -4.70 22.85 7.10
CA ASP A 192 -5.22 21.49 6.93
C ASP A 192 -4.23 20.60 6.17
N LYS A 193 -3.58 21.15 5.13
CA LYS A 193 -2.53 20.44 4.38
C LYS A 193 -1.37 20.00 5.27
N SER A 194 -0.85 20.89 6.12
CA SER A 194 0.24 20.56 7.05
C SER A 194 -0.20 19.52 8.09
N ARG A 195 -1.41 19.66 8.63
CA ARG A 195 -1.98 18.68 9.57
C ARG A 195 -2.15 17.31 8.94
N LEU A 196 -2.63 17.26 7.70
CA LEU A 196 -2.74 16.02 6.94
C LEU A 196 -1.36 15.40 6.72
N PHE A 197 -0.38 16.18 6.28
CA PHE A 197 0.99 15.70 6.09
C PHE A 197 1.58 15.08 7.36
N PHE A 198 1.52 15.78 8.50
CA PHE A 198 2.04 15.26 9.77
C PHE A 198 1.24 14.06 10.28
N ALA A 199 -0.08 14.02 10.04
CA ALA A 199 -0.88 12.85 10.35
C ALA A 199 -0.44 11.65 9.49
N CYS A 200 -0.22 11.84 8.20
CA CYS A 200 0.27 10.79 7.32
C CYS A 200 1.64 10.26 7.78
N LEU A 201 2.58 11.18 8.04
CA LEU A 201 3.90 10.83 8.55
C LEU A 201 3.82 10.05 9.85
N LYS A 202 2.97 10.47 10.80
CA LYS A 202 2.76 9.75 12.06
C LYS A 202 2.28 8.33 11.81
N TYR A 203 1.28 8.11 10.95
CA TYR A 203 0.75 6.76 10.70
C TYR A 203 1.72 5.88 9.92
N ILE A 204 2.51 6.45 9.01
CA ILE A 204 3.62 5.74 8.35
C ILE A 204 4.64 5.28 9.40
N LEU A 205 5.08 6.17 10.29
CA LEU A 205 6.03 5.81 11.36
C LEU A 205 5.48 4.74 12.30
N GLN A 206 4.18 4.78 12.62
CA GLN A 206 3.52 3.73 13.40
C GLN A 206 3.56 2.38 12.68
N GLY A 207 3.22 2.36 11.39
CA GLY A 207 3.27 1.17 10.56
C GLY A 207 4.70 0.60 10.45
N VAL A 208 5.67 1.45 10.13
CA VAL A 208 7.09 1.09 10.04
C VAL A 208 7.60 0.50 11.36
N ALA A 209 7.30 1.14 12.49
CA ALA A 209 7.69 0.62 13.80
C ALA A 209 7.10 -0.77 14.06
N LEU A 210 5.82 -0.98 13.76
CA LEU A 210 5.16 -2.27 13.93
C LEU A 210 5.83 -3.37 13.09
N ILE A 211 6.14 -3.10 11.82
CA ILE A 211 6.78 -4.07 10.92
C ILE A 211 8.21 -4.37 11.36
N ILE A 212 9.00 -3.36 11.73
CA ILE A 212 10.37 -3.57 12.25
C ILE A 212 10.34 -4.43 13.51
N THR A 213 9.45 -4.12 14.46
CA THR A 213 9.33 -4.89 15.71
C THR A 213 8.91 -6.32 15.44
N GLY A 214 7.90 -6.53 14.59
CA GLY A 214 7.44 -7.87 14.21
C GLY A 214 8.52 -8.70 13.51
N PHE A 215 9.22 -8.09 12.53
CA PHE A 215 10.29 -8.75 11.78
C PHE A 215 11.50 -9.05 12.67
N SER A 216 11.92 -8.11 13.51
CA SER A 216 12.99 -8.32 14.48
C SER A 216 12.65 -9.44 15.45
N GLY A 217 11.42 -9.45 15.98
CA GLY A 217 10.93 -10.52 16.85
C GLY A 217 10.94 -11.89 16.16
N TYR A 218 10.53 -11.95 14.89
CA TYR A 218 10.61 -13.17 14.07
C TYR A 218 12.06 -13.65 13.89
N GLN A 219 12.99 -12.74 13.60
CA GLN A 219 14.39 -13.09 13.43
C GLN A 219 15.03 -13.60 14.72
N VAL A 220 14.73 -12.96 15.86
CA VAL A 220 15.16 -13.41 17.19
C VAL A 220 14.61 -14.80 17.48
N ALA A 221 13.31 -15.03 17.26
CA ALA A 221 12.65 -16.30 17.56
C ALA A 221 13.17 -17.48 16.73
N ASN A 222 13.63 -17.21 15.49
CA ASN A 222 14.17 -18.23 14.58
C ASN A 222 15.70 -18.27 14.56
N HIS A 223 16.37 -17.48 15.40
CA HIS A 223 17.82 -17.52 15.49
C HIS A 223 18.26 -18.82 16.17
N LYS A 224 19.05 -19.63 15.45
CA LYS A 224 19.66 -20.82 16.03
C LYS A 224 20.92 -20.40 16.78
N ASN A 225 20.87 -20.51 18.11
CA ASN A 225 22.05 -20.28 18.95
C ASN A 225 23.10 -21.33 18.65
N ASP A 226 24.34 -20.89 18.46
CA ASP A 226 25.50 -21.75 18.45
C ASP A 226 25.90 -22.02 19.91
N PRO A 227 25.89 -23.28 20.37
CA PRO A 227 26.25 -23.62 21.75
C PRO A 227 27.75 -23.38 22.04
N SER A 228 28.59 -23.20 21.02
CA SER A 228 30.01 -22.85 21.18
C SER A 228 30.26 -21.37 21.46
N LEU A 229 29.24 -20.52 21.32
CA LEU A 229 29.35 -19.07 21.50
C LEU A 229 28.64 -18.60 22.76
N SER A 230 29.14 -17.51 23.34
CA SER A 230 28.46 -16.83 24.45
C SER A 230 27.10 -16.25 24.01
N THR A 231 26.22 -15.95 24.96
CA THR A 231 24.94 -15.28 24.68
C THR A 231 25.14 -13.94 23.95
N THR A 232 26.18 -13.20 24.31
CA THR A 232 26.53 -11.92 23.68
C THR A 232 27.04 -12.09 22.25
N GLU A 233 27.80 -13.15 21.96
CA GLU A 233 28.28 -13.45 20.60
C GLU A 233 27.16 -13.99 19.71
N ASN A 234 26.26 -14.82 20.24
CA ASN A 234 25.04 -15.22 19.53
C ASN A 234 24.16 -14.00 19.20
N LEU A 235 24.03 -13.06 20.14
CA LEU A 235 23.32 -11.80 19.91
C LEU A 235 24.06 -10.93 18.87
N ALA A 236 25.39 -10.84 18.95
CA ALA A 236 26.19 -10.12 17.96
C ALA A 236 25.98 -10.73 16.57
N ASN A 237 26.07 -12.06 16.41
CA ASN A 237 25.86 -12.79 15.16
C ASN A 237 24.45 -12.63 14.58
N LEU A 238 23.43 -12.39 15.41
CA LEU A 238 22.10 -12.05 14.93
C LEU A 238 22.12 -10.76 14.11
N PHE A 239 22.90 -9.78 14.53
CA PHE A 239 23.02 -8.47 13.87
C PHE A 239 24.23 -8.39 12.91
N ASP A 240 25.24 -9.24 13.10
CA ASP A 240 26.47 -9.30 12.32
C ASP A 240 26.34 -10.31 11.18
N ASN A 241 25.56 -9.94 10.16
CA ASN A 241 25.39 -10.73 8.94
C ASN A 241 25.97 -10.00 7.71
N GLY A 242 27.02 -9.22 7.91
CA GLY A 242 27.69 -8.47 6.83
C GLY A 242 26.87 -7.30 6.27
N ASN A 243 27.08 -6.99 5.00
CA ASN A 243 26.46 -5.84 4.33
C ASN A 243 24.94 -6.05 4.16
N ILE A 244 24.10 -5.19 4.76
CA ILE A 244 22.63 -5.23 4.60
C ILE A 244 22.17 -5.09 3.14
N LEU A 245 23.03 -4.54 2.28
CA LEU A 245 22.81 -4.46 0.84
C LEU A 245 23.00 -5.80 0.12
N SER A 246 23.61 -6.80 0.77
CA SER A 246 23.72 -8.16 0.24
C SER A 246 22.37 -8.86 0.29
N ARG A 247 21.98 -9.51 -0.82
CA ARG A 247 20.76 -10.33 -0.91
C ARG A 247 20.75 -11.51 0.05
N GLU A 248 21.93 -11.97 0.46
CA GLU A 248 22.09 -13.08 1.41
C GLU A 248 21.92 -12.62 2.86
N SER A 249 21.93 -11.30 3.12
CA SER A 249 21.71 -10.79 4.46
C SER A 249 20.29 -11.09 4.94
N ARG A 250 20.18 -11.61 6.17
CA ARG A 250 18.91 -11.85 6.87
C ARG A 250 18.10 -10.57 7.08
N TRP A 251 18.77 -9.41 7.06
CA TRP A 251 18.18 -8.09 7.22
C TRP A 251 17.86 -7.40 5.89
N SER A 252 18.30 -7.95 4.75
CA SER A 252 17.99 -7.39 3.43
C SER A 252 16.48 -7.26 3.12
N PRO A 253 15.57 -8.15 3.61
CA PRO A 253 14.13 -7.94 3.47
C PRO A 253 13.66 -6.63 4.09
N LEU A 254 14.23 -6.25 5.24
CA LEU A 254 13.85 -5.02 5.93
C LEU A 254 14.27 -3.78 5.11
N LEU A 255 15.42 -3.83 4.44
CA LEU A 255 15.81 -2.80 3.48
C LEU A 255 14.82 -2.72 2.31
N GLY A 256 14.43 -3.86 1.75
CA GLY A 256 13.40 -3.92 0.72
C GLY A 256 12.08 -3.28 1.16
N PHE A 257 11.66 -3.53 2.40
CA PHE A 257 10.51 -2.86 3.03
C PHE A 257 10.69 -1.35 3.13
N PHE A 258 11.82 -0.85 3.63
CA PHE A 258 12.05 0.60 3.71
C PHE A 258 12.02 1.27 2.34
N VAL A 259 12.65 0.66 1.33
CA VAL A 259 12.65 1.20 -0.04
C VAL A 259 11.23 1.23 -0.60
N ALA A 260 10.47 0.13 -0.44
CA ALA A 260 9.09 0.05 -0.88
C ALA A 260 8.21 1.09 -0.16
N GLU A 261 8.29 1.17 1.16
CA GLU A 261 7.52 2.11 1.97
C GLU A 261 7.80 3.55 1.58
N ILE A 262 9.08 3.95 1.46
CA ILE A 262 9.45 5.32 1.08
C ILE A 262 8.94 5.64 -0.34
N ALA A 263 9.22 4.77 -1.31
CA ALA A 263 8.86 5.00 -2.70
C ALA A 263 7.33 5.06 -2.90
N VAL A 264 6.61 4.08 -2.37
CA VAL A 264 5.15 3.99 -2.49
C VAL A 264 4.49 5.10 -1.69
N MET A 265 4.90 5.36 -0.44
CA MET A 265 4.30 6.42 0.37
C MET A 265 4.51 7.81 -0.22
N PHE A 266 5.67 8.05 -0.84
CA PHE A 266 5.92 9.27 -1.60
C PHE A 266 4.93 9.41 -2.77
N LEU A 267 4.78 8.35 -3.57
CA LEU A 267 3.87 8.34 -4.72
C LEU A 267 2.41 8.56 -4.30
N VAL A 268 1.90 7.82 -3.31
CA VAL A 268 0.49 7.93 -2.88
C VAL A 268 0.20 9.24 -2.15
N SER A 269 1.23 9.89 -1.59
CA SER A 269 1.10 11.21 -0.97
C SER A 269 1.18 12.36 -1.98
N LEU A 270 1.51 12.10 -3.25
CA LEU A 270 1.65 13.13 -4.29
C LEU A 270 0.43 14.06 -4.42
N PRO A 271 -0.83 13.58 -4.40
CA PRO A 271 -1.99 14.46 -4.44
C PRO A 271 -2.00 15.50 -3.31
N ILE A 272 -1.51 15.13 -2.12
CA ILE A 272 -1.41 16.03 -0.97
C ILE A 272 -0.41 17.16 -1.26
N PHE A 273 0.74 16.83 -1.87
CA PHE A 273 1.78 17.81 -2.20
C PHE A 273 1.34 18.79 -3.29
N VAL A 274 0.60 18.30 -4.30
CA VAL A 274 0.20 19.09 -5.47
C VAL A 274 -1.00 20.00 -5.18
N ILE A 275 -1.84 19.70 -4.18
CA ILE A 275 -2.98 20.57 -3.83
C ILE A 275 -2.49 21.92 -3.29
N PRO A 276 -2.97 23.06 -3.82
CA PRO A 276 -2.64 24.38 -3.31
C PRO A 276 -3.08 24.54 -1.84
N SER A 277 -2.24 25.19 -1.03
CA SER A 277 -2.62 25.55 0.34
C SER A 277 -3.73 26.60 0.34
N VAL A 278 -4.72 26.45 1.22
CA VAL A 278 -5.71 27.50 1.47
C VAL A 278 -5.02 28.68 2.15
N PRO A 279 -5.07 29.91 1.57
CA PRO A 279 -4.44 31.08 2.17
C PRO A 279 -5.05 31.42 3.53
N ALA A 280 -4.21 31.79 4.50
CA ALA A 280 -4.69 32.40 5.73
C ALA A 280 -5.34 33.75 5.40
N THR A 281 -6.64 33.90 5.65
CA THR A 281 -7.32 35.20 5.53
C THR A 281 -6.72 36.15 6.57
N LYS A 282 -6.15 37.29 6.13
CA LYS A 282 -5.47 38.33 6.96
C LYS A 282 -6.30 38.93 8.13
N LYS A 283 -7.52 38.45 8.38
CA LYS A 283 -8.50 39.12 9.27
C LYS A 283 -8.30 38.89 10.77
N SER A 284 -7.34 38.07 11.23
CA SER A 284 -7.16 37.82 12.68
C SER A 284 -5.98 38.55 13.35
N LEU A 285 -5.30 39.47 12.67
CA LEU A 285 -4.16 40.22 13.24
C LEU A 285 -4.52 41.64 13.72
N LYS A 286 -5.81 41.96 13.85
CA LYS A 286 -6.29 43.24 14.40
C LYS A 286 -7.26 43.03 15.57
N THR A 287 -6.79 42.41 16.65
CA THR A 287 -7.31 42.60 18.02
C THR A 287 -6.38 41.86 18.97
N GLN A 288 -5.23 42.47 19.28
CA GLN A 288 -4.54 42.39 20.56
C GLN A 288 -3.97 43.77 20.84
#